data_AF-A0A162PGD3-F1
#
_entry.id   AF-A0A162PGD3-F1
#
_cell.length_a   1.000
_cell.length_b   1.000
_cell.length_c   1.000
_cell.angle_alpha   90.00
_cell.angle_beta   90.00
_cell.angle_gamma   90.00
#
_symmetry.space_group_name_H-M   'P 1'
#
loop_
_entity.id
_entity.type
_entity.pdbx_description
1 polymer ?
#
loop_
_entity_poly.entity_id
_entity_poly.type
_entity_poly.pdbx_seq_one_letter_code
_entity_poly.pdbx_strand_id
1 'polypeptide(L)'
;MSDIHYVHLLQYYKVAYNNEQLVHFQQASESSYFVDNTITLLKYINILGQVYKGKGESGSRGSLVQAKFIGSTGEHIIAYTGQIQYIFTHSFTPPPTSSSLTPLLRTHRRPTQLLHNSQHTFAFIKWYTPENDKSREYEHVETCFPTFSPDDFQCVLPVHRIMLEVATAEHTTRRKVKKMLVIPLPKKQYI
;
A
#
# COMPACT_ATOMS: atom_id res chain seq x y z
N MET A 1 -4.74 16.23 2.39
CA MET A 1 -3.53 15.41 2.56
C MET A 1 -2.35 16.38 2.71
N SER A 2 -1.28 16.04 3.45
CA SER A 2 -0.07 16.89 3.45
C SER A 2 0.61 16.83 2.08
N ASP A 3 1.29 17.90 1.68
CA ASP A 3 2.02 17.94 0.39
C ASP A 3 3.05 16.80 0.26
N ILE A 4 3.66 16.39 1.38
CA ILE A 4 4.62 15.28 1.44
C ILE A 4 3.95 13.97 0.99
N HIS A 5 2.75 13.66 1.48
CA HIS A 5 2.06 12.42 1.10
C HIS A 5 1.50 12.49 -0.33
N TYR A 6 1.23 13.70 -0.85
CA TYR A 6 0.82 13.89 -2.25
C TYR A 6 1.90 13.48 -3.23
N VAL A 7 3.16 13.82 -2.97
CA VAL A 7 4.28 13.42 -3.83
C VAL A 7 4.35 11.90 -4.00
N HIS A 8 4.03 11.14 -2.93
CA HIS A 8 3.96 9.68 -3.00
C HIS A 8 2.82 9.17 -3.87
N LEU A 9 1.65 9.82 -3.84
CA LEU A 9 0.51 9.48 -4.70
C LEU A 9 0.80 9.77 -6.18
N LEU A 10 1.38 10.93 -6.47
CA LEU A 10 1.82 11.29 -7.83
C LEU A 10 2.83 10.27 -8.35
N GLN A 11 3.86 9.97 -7.56
CA GLN A 11 4.89 8.98 -7.95
C GLN A 11 4.31 7.58 -8.12
N TYR A 12 3.33 7.19 -7.28
CA TYR A 12 2.61 5.93 -7.46
C TYR A 12 1.95 5.86 -8.84
N TYR A 13 1.22 6.90 -9.26
CA TYR A 13 0.55 6.91 -10.56
C TYR A 13 1.54 6.88 -11.73
N LYS A 14 2.64 7.62 -11.64
CA LYS A 14 3.72 7.57 -12.65
C LYS A 14 4.21 6.15 -12.87
N VAL A 15 4.54 5.44 -11.79
CA VAL A 15 5.05 4.07 -11.84
C VAL A 15 3.95 3.08 -12.28
N ALA A 16 2.75 3.18 -11.72
CA ALA A 16 1.66 2.24 -11.97
C ALA A 16 1.17 2.26 -13.42
N TYR A 17 1.13 3.46 -14.02
CA TYR A 17 0.69 3.67 -15.40
C TYR A 17 1.85 3.85 -16.39
N ASN A 18 3.10 3.77 -15.92
CA ASN A 18 4.30 4.01 -16.73
C ASN A 18 4.22 5.33 -17.52
N ASN A 19 3.79 6.40 -16.83
CA ASN A 19 3.53 7.70 -17.44
C ASN A 19 4.31 8.80 -16.71
N GLU A 20 5.51 9.09 -17.21
CA GLU A 20 6.37 10.15 -16.67
C GLU A 20 5.87 11.57 -16.97
N GLN A 21 4.92 11.73 -17.90
CA GLN A 21 4.32 13.01 -18.25
C GLN A 21 3.31 13.51 -17.22
N LEU A 22 2.92 12.67 -16.24
CA LEU A 22 2.06 13.10 -15.16
C LEU A 22 2.75 14.17 -14.32
N VAL A 23 2.09 15.32 -14.16
CA VAL A 23 2.63 16.46 -13.40
C VAL A 23 1.84 16.72 -12.12
N HIS A 24 2.40 17.60 -11.30
CA HIS A 24 1.80 18.11 -10.07
C HIS A 24 0.50 18.88 -10.36
N PHE A 25 -0.49 18.83 -9.47
CA PHE A 25 -1.77 19.53 -9.64
C PHE A 25 -1.62 21.06 -9.81
N GLN A 26 -0.57 21.64 -9.25
CA GLN A 26 -0.24 23.07 -9.42
C GLN A 26 0.11 23.44 -10.86
N GLN A 27 0.49 22.47 -11.69
CA GLN A 27 0.80 22.64 -13.11
C GLN A 27 -0.39 22.27 -14.01
N ALA A 28 -1.59 22.08 -13.43
CA ALA A 28 -2.79 21.70 -14.18
C ALA A 28 -3.23 22.75 -15.23
N SER A 29 -2.80 24.01 -15.10
CA SER A 29 -3.01 25.04 -16.13
C SER A 29 -2.14 24.83 -17.38
N GLU A 30 -1.03 24.12 -17.26
CA GLU A 30 -0.02 23.94 -18.31
C GLU A 30 -0.06 22.54 -18.93
N SER A 31 -0.66 21.57 -18.24
CA SER A 31 -0.75 20.17 -18.69
C SER A 31 -2.11 19.58 -18.37
N SER A 32 -2.72 18.91 -19.35
CA SER A 32 -3.91 18.07 -19.15
C SER A 32 -3.59 16.75 -18.44
N TYR A 33 -2.31 16.44 -18.23
CA TYR A 33 -1.81 15.21 -17.62
C TYR A 33 -1.33 15.47 -16.20
N PHE A 34 -2.26 15.68 -15.27
CA PHE A 34 -1.92 15.91 -13.86
C PHE A 34 -2.63 14.93 -12.92
N VAL A 35 -2.10 14.80 -11.72
CA VAL A 35 -2.75 14.08 -10.62
C VAL A 35 -3.32 15.10 -9.65
N ASP A 36 -4.63 15.08 -9.43
CA ASP A 36 -5.31 15.93 -8.44
C ASP A 36 -4.82 15.62 -7.00
N ASN A 37 -4.87 16.61 -6.10
CA ASN A 37 -4.57 16.43 -4.68
C ASN A 37 -5.82 16.13 -3.83
N THR A 38 -7.01 16.14 -4.43
CA THR A 38 -8.27 15.88 -3.74
C THR A 38 -8.43 14.39 -3.44
N ILE A 39 -8.45 14.06 -2.14
CA ILE A 39 -8.72 12.70 -1.66
C ILE A 39 -9.95 12.70 -0.75
N THR A 40 -10.67 11.59 -0.70
CA THR A 40 -11.75 11.37 0.29
C THR A 40 -11.27 10.36 1.32
N LEU A 41 -11.17 10.76 2.58
CA LEU A 41 -10.77 9.86 3.66
C LEU A 41 -11.89 8.90 4.02
N LEU A 42 -11.54 7.64 4.26
CA LEU A 42 -12.44 6.59 4.72
C LEU A 42 -12.13 6.26 6.18
N LYS A 43 -13.18 6.04 6.98
CA LYS A 43 -13.05 5.61 8.38
C LYS A 43 -12.48 4.18 8.50
N TYR A 44 -12.95 3.29 7.63
CA TYR A 44 -12.54 1.90 7.55
C TYR A 44 -12.82 1.35 6.15
N ILE A 45 -12.27 0.18 5.86
CA ILE A 45 -12.64 -0.66 4.71
C ILE A 45 -12.96 -2.06 5.20
N ASN A 46 -13.83 -2.74 4.46
CA ASN A 46 -14.09 -4.16 4.66
C ASN A 46 -13.57 -4.92 3.44
N ILE A 47 -12.60 -5.81 3.64
CA ILE A 47 -12.08 -6.69 2.60
C ILE A 47 -12.42 -8.12 3.02
N LEU A 48 -13.33 -8.75 2.28
CA LEU A 48 -13.73 -10.14 2.49
C LEU A 48 -14.19 -10.45 3.93
N GLY A 49 -14.95 -9.53 4.55
CA GLY A 49 -15.45 -9.67 5.91
C GLY A 49 -14.48 -9.24 7.02
N GLN A 50 -13.25 -8.88 6.66
CA GLN A 50 -12.26 -8.33 7.59
C GLN A 50 -12.27 -6.80 7.53
N VAL A 51 -12.42 -6.16 8.68
CA VAL A 51 -12.44 -4.70 8.80
C VAL A 51 -11.05 -4.17 9.08
N TYR A 52 -10.61 -3.20 8.28
CA TYR A 52 -9.34 -2.50 8.44
C TYR A 52 -9.59 -1.01 8.68
N LYS A 53 -8.86 -0.41 9.61
CA LYS A 53 -8.99 1.00 9.98
C LYS A 53 -7.65 1.72 9.99
N GLY A 54 -7.68 3.01 9.69
CA GLY A 54 -6.54 3.88 9.88
C GLY A 54 -6.24 4.15 11.36
N LYS A 55 -5.06 4.72 11.60
CA LYS A 55 -4.67 5.34 12.86
C LYS A 55 -5.44 6.66 12.97
N GLY A 56 -6.68 6.59 13.45
CA GLY A 56 -7.52 7.77 13.68
C GLY A 56 -6.91 8.74 14.72
N GLU A 57 -7.53 9.90 14.88
CA GLU A 57 -7.04 10.98 15.76
C GLU A 57 -7.11 10.62 17.26
N SER A 58 -8.00 9.69 17.65
CA SER A 58 -8.26 9.31 19.04
C SER A 58 -7.24 8.35 19.66
N GLY A 59 -6.01 8.29 19.16
CA GLY A 59 -4.96 7.40 19.69
C GLY A 59 -5.18 5.90 19.42
N SER A 60 -6.18 5.54 18.61
CA SER A 60 -6.41 4.16 18.21
C SER A 60 -5.25 3.65 17.34
N ARG A 61 -4.73 2.46 17.64
CA ARG A 61 -3.76 1.79 16.75
C ARG A 61 -4.47 1.44 15.44
N GLY A 62 -3.95 1.96 14.32
CA GLY A 62 -4.38 1.56 12.99
C GLY A 62 -4.11 0.07 12.77
N SER A 63 -4.86 -0.55 11.86
CA SER A 63 -4.74 -1.98 11.56
C SER A 63 -3.33 -2.32 11.09
N LEU A 64 -2.79 -3.41 11.62
CA LEU A 64 -1.52 -3.98 11.18
C LEU A 64 -1.80 -4.99 10.08
N VAL A 65 -1.08 -4.87 8.98
CA VAL A 65 -1.34 -5.65 7.78
C VAL A 65 -0.06 -6.19 7.17
N GLN A 66 -0.20 -7.31 6.48
CA GLN A 66 0.80 -7.82 5.57
C GLN A 66 0.33 -7.57 4.13
N ALA A 67 1.21 -7.01 3.31
CA ALA A 67 0.98 -6.79 1.89
C ALA A 67 2.05 -7.45 1.05
N LYS A 68 1.66 -7.88 -0.16
CA LYS A 68 2.54 -8.60 -1.07
C LYS A 68 2.97 -7.72 -2.23
N PHE A 69 4.27 -7.70 -2.45
CA PHE A 69 4.91 -7.05 -3.57
C PHE A 69 5.49 -8.12 -4.49
N ILE A 70 5.29 -7.93 -5.79
CA ILE A 70 5.88 -8.77 -6.82
C ILE A 70 7.25 -8.16 -7.12
N GLY A 71 8.31 -8.94 -6.93
CA GLY A 71 9.67 -8.52 -7.24
C GLY A 71 9.88 -8.25 -8.73
N SER A 72 11.00 -7.61 -9.07
CA SER A 72 11.34 -7.21 -10.45
C SER A 72 11.36 -8.38 -11.45
N THR A 73 11.65 -9.59 -10.98
CA THR A 73 11.66 -10.82 -11.79
C THR A 73 10.30 -11.50 -11.90
N GLY A 74 9.28 -11.07 -11.16
CA GLY A 74 7.96 -11.71 -11.11
C GLY A 74 7.90 -13.00 -10.28
N GLU A 75 9.04 -13.65 -10.06
CA GLU A 75 9.19 -14.94 -9.37
C GLU A 75 9.10 -14.82 -7.84
N HIS A 76 9.59 -13.71 -7.28
CA HIS A 76 9.63 -13.52 -5.83
C HIS A 76 8.47 -12.67 -5.33
N ILE A 77 7.79 -13.23 -4.35
CA ILE A 77 6.69 -12.66 -3.62
C ILE A 77 7.25 -12.20 -2.28
N ILE A 78 7.42 -10.90 -2.09
CA ILE A 78 7.92 -10.36 -0.84
C ILE A 78 6.74 -9.80 -0.05
N ALA A 79 6.55 -10.34 1.14
CA ALA A 79 5.54 -9.87 2.07
C ALA A 79 6.16 -8.81 2.98
N TYR A 80 5.50 -7.66 3.11
CA TYR A 80 5.90 -6.57 3.98
C TYR A 80 4.83 -6.33 5.02
N THR A 81 5.26 -6.15 6.26
CA THR A 81 4.39 -5.82 7.38
C THR A 81 4.39 -4.32 7.62
N GLY A 82 3.20 -3.75 7.78
CA GLY A 82 3.04 -2.32 8.02
C GLY A 82 1.79 -1.98 8.81
N GLN A 83 1.68 -0.70 9.17
CA GLN A 83 0.52 -0.15 9.85
C GLN A 83 -0.21 0.84 8.96
N ILE A 84 -1.51 0.62 8.78
CA ILE A 84 -2.39 1.57 8.08
C ILE A 84 -2.47 2.85 8.90
N GLN A 85 -2.04 3.97 8.32
CA GLN A 85 -2.18 5.29 8.92
C GLN A 85 -3.53 5.89 8.58
N TYR A 86 -3.94 5.86 7.31
CA TYR A 86 -5.25 6.30 6.87
C TYR A 86 -5.63 5.61 5.57
N ILE A 87 -6.92 5.64 5.24
CA ILE A 87 -7.48 5.03 4.05
C ILE A 87 -8.18 6.13 3.27
N PHE A 88 -8.09 6.10 1.94
CA PHE A 88 -8.69 7.13 1.10
C PHE A 88 -9.10 6.60 -0.26
N THR A 89 -10.05 7.30 -0.89
CA THR A 89 -10.33 7.16 -2.31
C THR A 89 -9.76 8.34 -3.09
N HIS A 90 -9.32 8.06 -4.30
CA HIS A 90 -8.84 9.07 -5.23
C HIS A 90 -9.34 8.75 -6.65
N SER A 91 -9.90 9.75 -7.31
CA SER A 91 -10.36 9.62 -8.69
C SER A 91 -9.21 9.99 -9.62
N PHE A 92 -8.86 9.08 -10.52
CA PHE A 92 -7.83 9.35 -11.52
C PHE A 92 -8.34 8.86 -12.86
N THR A 93 -8.28 9.72 -13.88
CA THR A 93 -8.56 9.30 -15.26
C THR A 93 -7.24 9.29 -16.00
N PRO A 94 -6.73 8.10 -16.38
CA PRO A 94 -5.50 8.04 -17.15
C PRO A 94 -5.72 8.72 -18.50
N PRO A 95 -4.73 9.46 -19.00
CA PRO A 95 -4.87 10.07 -20.32
C PRO A 95 -5.00 9.03 -21.44
N PRO A 96 -5.68 9.39 -22.54
CA PRO A 96 -5.84 8.49 -23.67
C PRO A 96 -4.50 8.33 -24.40
N THR A 97 -3.69 7.35 -24.01
CA THR A 97 -2.50 6.95 -24.77
C THR A 97 -2.91 6.05 -25.94
N SER A 98 -2.22 6.19 -27.07
CA SER A 98 -2.46 5.48 -28.35
C SER A 98 -2.13 3.98 -28.34
N SER A 99 -1.93 3.37 -27.18
CA SER A 99 -1.80 1.93 -27.03
C SER A 99 -2.34 1.51 -25.66
N SER A 100 -3.07 0.40 -25.64
CA SER A 100 -3.72 -0.16 -24.46
C SER A 100 -2.71 -0.52 -23.37
N LEU A 101 -2.34 0.44 -22.52
CA LEU A 101 -1.45 0.18 -21.39
C LEU A 101 -2.30 -0.08 -20.15
N THR A 102 -2.58 -1.37 -19.93
CA THR A 102 -2.94 -1.89 -18.60
C THR A 102 -1.88 -1.47 -17.58
N PRO A 103 -2.25 -1.12 -16.33
CA PRO A 103 -1.28 -0.81 -15.28
C PRO A 103 -0.19 -1.89 -15.20
N LEU A 104 1.09 -1.52 -15.32
CA LEU A 104 2.22 -2.46 -15.36
C LEU A 104 2.41 -3.21 -14.03
N LEU A 105 1.71 -2.78 -12.98
CA LEU A 105 1.40 -3.57 -11.81
C LEU A 105 0.45 -4.72 -12.21
N ARG A 106 0.99 -5.74 -12.91
CA ARG A 106 0.28 -6.92 -13.44
C ARG A 106 -0.86 -7.37 -12.53
N THR A 107 -2.09 -7.04 -12.91
CA THR A 107 -3.28 -7.74 -12.47
C THR A 107 -3.71 -8.62 -13.63
N HIS A 108 -3.80 -9.93 -13.41
CA HIS A 108 -4.32 -10.86 -14.41
C HIS A 108 -5.84 -10.62 -14.58
N ARG A 109 -6.22 -9.59 -15.33
CA ARG A 109 -7.58 -9.47 -15.89
C ARG A 109 -7.56 -8.53 -17.09
N ARG A 110 -8.07 -9.03 -18.23
CA ARG A 110 -8.23 -8.29 -19.48
C ARG A 110 -9.08 -7.03 -19.24
N PRO A 111 -8.79 -5.90 -19.90
CA PRO A 111 -9.57 -4.68 -19.72
C PRO A 111 -10.81 -4.72 -20.60
N THR A 112 -11.98 -4.85 -20.00
CA THR A 112 -13.24 -4.48 -20.66
C THR A 112 -13.34 -2.96 -20.63
N GLN A 113 -13.24 -2.39 -21.81
CA GLN A 113 -13.41 -0.98 -22.16
C GLN A 113 -14.78 -0.47 -21.67
N LEU A 114 -14.80 0.36 -20.64
CA LEU A 114 -15.97 1.16 -20.24
C LEU A 114 -15.47 2.44 -19.58
N LEU A 115 -15.89 3.58 -20.12
CA LEU A 115 -15.77 4.90 -19.50
C LEU A 115 -16.31 4.81 -18.07
N HIS A 116 -15.44 4.66 -17.09
CA HIS A 116 -15.80 4.86 -15.71
C HIS A 116 -14.66 5.62 -15.05
N ASN A 117 -15.02 6.76 -14.46
CA ASN A 117 -14.22 7.51 -13.52
C ASN A 117 -13.52 6.50 -12.58
N SER A 118 -12.23 6.23 -12.81
CA SER A 118 -11.50 5.19 -12.08
C SER A 118 -11.17 5.70 -10.69
N GLN A 119 -12.16 5.61 -9.81
CA GLN A 119 -11.98 5.83 -8.39
C GLN A 119 -11.21 4.62 -7.83
N HIS A 120 -10.05 4.91 -7.26
CA HIS A 120 -9.19 3.93 -6.63
C HIS A 120 -9.29 4.08 -5.11
N THR A 121 -9.26 2.95 -4.40
CA THR A 121 -9.16 2.94 -2.93
C THR A 121 -7.75 2.53 -2.52
N PHE A 122 -7.12 3.36 -1.70
CA PHE A 122 -5.77 3.18 -1.19
C PHE A 122 -5.73 3.20 0.33
N ALA A 123 -4.73 2.51 0.89
CA ALA A 123 -4.29 2.69 2.26
C ALA A 123 -2.90 3.33 2.24
N PHE A 124 -2.70 4.36 3.04
CA PHE A 124 -1.35 4.85 3.34
C PHE A 124 -0.78 4.03 4.49
N ILE A 125 0.30 3.29 4.22
CA ILE A 125 0.88 2.33 5.15
C ILE A 125 2.31 2.74 5.47
N LYS A 126 2.63 2.82 6.77
CA LYS A 126 4.03 2.88 7.21
C LYS A 126 4.56 1.47 7.37
N TRP A 127 5.61 1.14 6.64
CA TRP A 127 6.22 -0.19 6.62
C TRP A 127 7.21 -0.34 7.77
N TYR A 128 7.19 -1.49 8.45
CA TYR A 128 8.25 -1.83 9.40
C TYR A 128 9.51 -2.23 8.65
N THR A 129 10.67 -1.89 9.23
CA THR A 129 11.95 -2.17 8.59
C THR A 129 12.21 -3.68 8.57
N PRO A 130 12.34 -4.29 7.39
CA PRO A 130 12.55 -5.74 7.28
C PRO A 130 13.89 -6.14 7.88
N GLU A 131 13.95 -7.36 8.41
CA GLU A 131 15.22 -7.95 8.83
C GLU A 131 15.91 -8.58 7.61
N ASN A 132 17.15 -8.18 7.31
CA ASN A 132 17.93 -8.73 6.19
C ASN A 132 18.35 -10.20 6.44
N ASP A 133 18.38 -10.63 7.69
CA ASP A 133 18.84 -11.96 8.08
C ASP A 133 17.65 -12.92 8.23
N LYS A 134 17.35 -13.65 7.16
CA LYS A 134 16.32 -14.71 7.12
C LYS A 134 16.80 -16.05 7.69
N SER A 135 18.02 -16.13 8.22
CA SER A 135 18.63 -17.41 8.65
C SER A 135 17.91 -18.12 9.81
N ARG A 136 16.92 -17.47 10.43
CA ARG A 136 16.17 -17.98 11.58
C ARG A 136 14.66 -17.75 11.49
N GLU A 137 14.11 -17.76 10.27
CA GLU A 137 12.65 -17.85 10.11
C GLU A 137 12.21 -19.18 10.73
N TYR A 138 11.66 -19.12 11.95
CA TYR A 138 10.80 -20.19 12.44
C TYR A 138 9.63 -20.29 11.45
N GLU A 139 9.26 -21.50 11.03
CA GLU A 139 8.47 -21.78 9.80
C GLU A 139 7.21 -20.92 9.54
N HIS A 140 6.69 -20.16 10.50
CA HIS A 140 5.53 -19.29 10.32
C HIS A 140 5.59 -17.95 11.08
N VAL A 141 6.76 -17.53 11.59
CA VAL A 141 6.90 -16.28 12.35
C VAL A 141 7.93 -15.37 11.68
N GLU A 142 7.44 -14.26 11.13
CA GLU A 142 8.29 -13.23 10.55
C GLU A 142 8.81 -12.28 11.62
N THR A 143 10.04 -11.79 11.46
CA THR A 143 10.63 -10.76 12.33
C THR A 143 10.94 -9.49 11.55
N CYS A 144 10.70 -8.35 12.17
CA CYS A 144 11.12 -7.04 11.67
C CYS A 144 11.57 -6.14 12.83
N PHE A 145 12.17 -4.99 12.50
CA PHE A 145 12.48 -3.99 13.51
C PHE A 145 11.21 -3.20 13.88
N PRO A 146 11.06 -2.79 15.15
CA PRO A 146 9.90 -2.01 15.61
C PRO A 146 9.88 -0.56 15.08
N THR A 147 10.82 -0.20 14.20
CA THR A 147 10.94 1.12 13.57
C THR A 147 10.40 1.10 12.16
N PHE A 148 9.67 2.16 11.79
CA PHE A 148 9.21 2.34 10.42
C PHE A 148 10.36 2.68 9.47
N SER A 149 10.30 2.15 8.26
CA SER A 149 11.11 2.58 7.14
C SER A 149 10.70 3.99 6.69
N PRO A 150 11.58 4.72 5.97
CA PRO A 150 11.23 6.00 5.37
C PRO A 150 10.00 5.90 4.46
N ASP A 151 9.18 6.95 4.44
CA ASP A 151 7.99 6.99 3.61
C ASP A 151 8.39 7.17 2.12
N ASP A 152 7.76 6.40 1.23
CA ASP A 152 7.93 6.48 -0.22
C ASP A 152 6.60 6.22 -0.97
N PHE A 153 6.65 6.13 -2.30
CA PHE A 153 5.45 5.87 -3.10
C PHE A 153 4.80 4.50 -2.83
N GLN A 154 5.55 3.53 -2.29
CA GLN A 154 5.05 2.21 -1.91
C GLN A 154 4.22 2.25 -0.62
N CYS A 155 4.29 3.36 0.13
CA CYS A 155 3.34 3.62 1.23
C CYS A 155 1.91 3.82 0.70
N VAL A 156 1.73 4.24 -0.55
CA VAL A 156 0.41 4.30 -1.20
C VAL A 156 0.08 2.93 -1.77
N LEU A 157 -0.65 2.14 -0.99
CA LEU A 157 -0.97 0.77 -1.36
C LEU A 157 -2.45 0.63 -1.79
N PRO A 158 -2.74 0.12 -3.00
CA PRO A 158 -4.09 -0.29 -3.35
C PRO A 158 -4.62 -1.32 -2.35
N VAL A 159 -5.82 -1.12 -1.83
CA VAL A 159 -6.35 -1.96 -0.74
C VAL A 159 -6.48 -3.43 -1.11
N HIS A 160 -6.65 -3.75 -2.40
CA HIS A 160 -6.69 -5.14 -2.89
C HIS A 160 -5.35 -5.89 -2.75
N ARG A 161 -4.24 -5.19 -2.45
CA ARG A 161 -2.93 -5.79 -2.16
C ARG A 161 -2.74 -6.14 -0.69
N ILE A 162 -3.66 -5.72 0.18
CA ILE A 162 -3.68 -6.14 1.58
C ILE A 162 -4.04 -7.62 1.62
N MET A 163 -3.13 -8.44 2.15
CA MET A 163 -3.33 -9.87 2.26
C MET A 163 -3.93 -10.24 3.59
N LEU A 164 -3.23 -9.99 4.69
CA LEU A 164 -3.60 -10.51 6.01
C LEU A 164 -3.59 -9.39 7.04
N GLU A 165 -4.48 -9.49 8.02
CA GLU A 165 -4.28 -8.79 9.29
C GLU A 165 -3.16 -9.51 10.06
N VAL A 166 -2.36 -8.78 10.83
CA VAL A 166 -1.29 -9.38 11.62
C VAL A 166 -1.38 -8.95 13.07
N ALA A 167 -0.99 -9.85 13.98
CA ALA A 167 -0.67 -9.51 15.36
C ALA A 167 0.84 -9.30 15.49
N THR A 168 1.23 -8.39 16.39
CA THR A 168 2.65 -8.15 16.66
C THR A 168 2.96 -8.21 18.15
N ALA A 169 4.17 -8.65 18.47
CA ALA A 169 4.70 -8.68 19.82
C ALA A 169 6.16 -8.22 19.83
N GLU A 170 6.54 -7.37 20.79
CA GLU A 170 7.93 -6.99 20.98
C GLU A 170 8.72 -8.12 21.62
N HIS A 171 9.89 -8.43 21.06
CA HIS A 171 10.81 -9.44 21.55
C HIS A 171 12.23 -8.85 21.64
N THR A 172 12.85 -8.95 22.81
CA THR A 172 14.27 -8.60 22.95
C THR A 172 15.12 -9.86 22.87
N THR A 173 16.01 -9.91 21.89
CA THR A 173 16.91 -11.04 21.70
C THR A 173 17.95 -11.13 22.82
N ARG A 174 18.64 -12.28 22.92
CA ARG A 174 19.78 -12.46 23.84
C ARG A 174 20.89 -11.42 23.67
N ARG A 175 21.02 -10.84 22.46
CA ARG A 175 21.97 -9.76 22.14
C ARG A 175 21.45 -8.35 22.49
N LYS A 176 20.35 -8.24 23.24
CA LYS A 176 19.65 -6.99 23.60
C LYS A 176 19.15 -6.16 22.40
N VAL A 177 18.99 -6.80 21.24
CA VAL A 177 18.35 -6.18 20.07
C VAL A 177 16.84 -6.31 20.20
N LYS A 178 16.11 -5.20 20.14
CA LYS A 178 14.65 -5.17 20.09
C LYS A 178 14.17 -5.55 18.70
N LYS A 179 13.24 -6.49 18.65
CA LYS A 179 12.59 -6.99 17.45
C LYS A 179 11.08 -6.99 17.64
N MET A 180 10.37 -7.05 16.54
CA MET A 180 8.93 -7.27 16.50
C MET A 180 8.66 -8.59 15.81
N LEU A 181 7.99 -9.50 16.53
CA LEU A 181 7.43 -10.72 15.98
C LEU A 181 6.14 -10.36 15.25
N VAL A 182 5.94 -10.95 14.07
CA VAL A 182 4.74 -10.78 13.25
C VAL A 182 4.09 -12.13 13.08
N ILE A 183 2.81 -12.21 13.45
CA ILE A 183 1.99 -13.42 13.35
C ILE A 183 0.80 -13.09 12.44
N PRO A 184 0.75 -13.66 11.22
CA PRO A 184 -0.40 -13.50 10.36
C PRO A 184 -1.66 -14.11 10.98
N LEU A 185 -2.75 -13.35 10.97
CA LEU A 185 -4.04 -13.83 11.48
C LEU A 185 -4.81 -14.52 10.36
N PRO A 186 -5.49 -15.64 10.65
CA PRO A 186 -6.30 -16.34 9.66
C PRO A 186 -7.42 -15.42 9.14
N LYS A 187 -7.63 -15.43 7.82
CA LYS A 187 -8.78 -14.75 7.23
C LYS A 187 -10.06 -15.40 7.71
N LYS A 188 -11.00 -14.59 8.18
CA LYS A 188 -12.38 -15.05 8.37
C LYS A 188 -12.97 -15.35 7.00
N GLN A 189 -13.07 -16.62 6.65
CA GLN A 189 -13.87 -17.06 5.51
C GLN A 189 -15.31 -17.21 6.01
N TYR A 190 -16.17 -16.27 5.63
CA TYR A 190 -17.60 -16.48 5.76
C TYR A 190 -18.02 -17.35 4.58
N ILE A 191 -18.35 -18.62 4.87
CA ILE A 191 -18.97 -19.57 3.94
C ILE A 191 -20.47 -19.27 3.87
#